data_AF-A0A651HY77-F1
#
_entry.id   AF-A0A651HY77-F1
#
_cell.length_a   1.000
_cell.length_b   1.000
_cell.length_c   1.000
_cell.angle_alpha   90.00
_cell.angle_beta   90.00
_cell.angle_gamma   90.00
#
_symmetry.space_group_name_H-M   'P 1'
#
loop_
_entity.id
_entity.type
_entity.pdbx_description
1 polymer ?
#
loop_
_entity_poly.entity_id
_entity_poly.type
_entity_poly.pdbx_seq_one_letter_code
_entity_poly.pdbx_strand_id
1 'polypeptide(L)'
;SFLSGIFPLSYRGPEPDPKSKRLCRVLSVYGDIKLEAGYRIDILVNNQVILELKAVDEIAPIHTARLMTYLKLSGLKLGLLLNFNVKDMKKGINRIIR
;
A
#
# COMPACT_ATOMS: atom_id res chain seq x y z
N SER A 1 -14.90 7.64 -30.53
CA SER A 1 -13.70 6.88 -30.94
C SER A 1 -12.68 6.90 -29.81
N PHE A 2 -12.86 6.07 -28.80
CA PHE A 2 -11.99 6.04 -27.60
C PHE A 2 -11.62 4.59 -27.29
N LEU A 3 -10.84 4.01 -28.20
CA LEU A 3 -10.14 2.74 -28.00
C LEU A 3 -8.73 2.92 -28.56
N SER A 4 -7.77 3.26 -27.71
CA SER A 4 -6.35 2.93 -27.89
C SER A 4 -5.53 3.47 -26.71
N GLY A 5 -5.00 2.58 -25.88
CA GLY A 5 -4.11 2.90 -24.78
C GLY A 5 -4.87 3.03 -23.46
N ILE A 6 -4.54 2.33 -22.39
CA ILE A 6 -3.20 2.00 -21.92
C ILE A 6 -3.32 0.69 -21.11
N PHE A 7 -2.96 -0.43 -21.72
CA PHE A 7 -2.21 -1.45 -20.97
C PHE A 7 -0.84 -0.82 -20.66
N PRO A 8 -0.26 -0.96 -19.46
CA PRO A 8 1.17 -0.77 -19.33
C PRO A 8 1.86 -1.98 -19.98
N LEU A 9 2.27 -1.78 -21.24
CA LEU A 9 3.26 -2.61 -21.91
C LEU A 9 4.55 -2.63 -21.07
N SER A 10 5.05 -3.83 -20.81
CA SER A 10 6.42 -4.14 -20.39
C SER A 10 6.88 -3.53 -19.06
N TYR A 11 6.82 -4.34 -18.00
CA TYR A 11 7.79 -4.24 -16.92
C TYR A 11 9.20 -4.43 -17.53
N ARG A 12 9.90 -3.34 -17.83
CA ARG A 12 11.33 -3.34 -18.23
C ARG A 12 12.19 -3.22 -16.98
N GLY A 13 12.21 -4.27 -16.18
CA GLY A 13 13.25 -4.48 -15.16
C GLY A 13 14.43 -5.23 -15.78
N PRO A 14 15.65 -5.14 -15.21
CA PRO A 14 16.74 -6.03 -15.59
C PRO A 14 16.28 -7.49 -15.45
N GLU A 15 16.66 -8.33 -16.41
CA GLU A 15 16.39 -9.77 -16.38
C GLU A 15 16.89 -10.34 -15.04
N PRO A 16 16.05 -11.06 -14.27
CA PRO A 16 16.43 -11.49 -12.93
C PRO A 16 17.61 -12.46 -13.01
N ASP A 17 18.73 -12.09 -12.38
CA ASP A 17 19.90 -12.96 -12.21
C ASP A 17 19.47 -14.27 -11.52
N PRO A 18 19.66 -15.45 -12.16
CA PRO A 18 19.17 -16.73 -11.66
C PRO A 18 19.79 -17.15 -10.31
N LYS A 19 20.81 -16.44 -9.82
CA LYS A 19 21.46 -16.72 -8.52
C LYS A 19 21.02 -15.80 -7.37
N SER A 20 20.18 -14.79 -7.62
CA SER A 20 19.73 -13.87 -6.58
C SER A 20 18.25 -14.10 -6.23
N LYS A 21 17.98 -14.66 -5.04
CA LYS A 21 16.66 -14.55 -4.40
C LYS A 21 16.47 -13.11 -3.90
N ARG A 22 16.33 -12.15 -4.81
CA ARG A 22 15.76 -10.86 -4.45
C ARG A 22 14.26 -11.09 -4.28
N LEU A 23 13.78 -10.87 -3.06
CA LEU A 23 12.37 -10.61 -2.82
C LEU A 23 12.01 -9.39 -3.69
N CYS A 24 11.52 -9.66 -4.89
CA CYS A 24 10.94 -8.65 -5.77
C CYS A 24 9.86 -7.97 -4.95
N ARG A 25 10.03 -6.67 -4.70
CA ARG A 25 9.01 -5.84 -4.09
C ARG A 25 7.89 -5.75 -5.13
N VAL A 26 6.99 -6.74 -5.13
CA VAL A 26 5.81 -6.77 -5.98
C VAL A 26 4.95 -5.60 -5.52
N LEU A 27 5.03 -4.49 -6.27
CA LEU A 27 4.13 -3.37 -6.11
C LEU A 27 2.77 -3.82 -6.63
N SER A 28 1.94 -4.34 -5.73
CA SER A 28 0.54 -4.62 -6.03
C SER A 28 -0.21 -3.29 -6.05
N VAL A 29 -0.13 -2.57 -7.18
CA VAL A 29 -0.91 -1.36 -7.38
C VAL A 29 -2.32 -1.80 -7.78
N TYR A 30 -3.27 -1.69 -6.86
CA TYR A 30 -4.69 -1.85 -7.14
C TYR A 30 -5.37 -0.51 -6.82
N GLY A 31 -5.73 0.24 -7.87
CA GLY A 31 -6.34 1.57 -7.80
C GLY A 31 -5.34 2.72 -8.07
N ASP A 32 -5.62 3.52 -9.10
CA ASP A 32 -4.78 4.63 -9.57
C ASP A 32 -5.00 5.93 -8.76
N ILE A 33 -4.72 5.94 -7.45
CA ILE A 33 -4.56 7.21 -6.72
C ILE A 33 -3.08 7.60 -6.69
N LYS A 34 -2.68 8.53 -7.56
CA LYS A 34 -1.41 9.25 -7.45
C LYS A 34 -1.59 10.43 -6.52
N LEU A 35 -1.08 10.31 -5.29
CA LEU A 35 -0.92 11.47 -4.40
C LEU A 35 0.21 12.36 -4.96
N GLU A 36 -0.02 13.68 -5.03
CA GLU A 36 0.85 14.68 -5.70
C GLU A 36 2.32 14.74 -5.23
N ALA A 37 2.70 14.01 -4.18
CA ALA A 37 4.04 14.07 -3.58
C ALA A 37 4.79 12.72 -3.53
N GLY A 38 4.56 11.82 -4.50
CA GLY A 38 5.31 10.55 -4.59
C GLY A 38 4.97 9.54 -3.49
N TYR A 39 3.93 9.81 -2.71
CA TYR A 39 3.44 8.93 -1.67
C TYR A 39 2.72 7.73 -2.30
N ARG A 40 3.27 6.53 -2.05
CA ARG A 40 2.64 5.27 -2.45
C ARG A 40 1.80 4.74 -1.28
N ILE A 41 0.52 4.55 -1.55
CA ILE A 41 -0.39 3.78 -0.71
C ILE A 41 -0.16 2.30 -1.02
N ASP A 42 -0.13 1.43 0.00
CA ASP A 42 0.06 0.00 -0.23
C ASP A 42 -1.16 -0.59 -0.97
N ILE A 43 -2.38 -0.42 -0.41
CA ILE A 43 -3.62 -0.89 -1.02
C ILE A 43 -4.75 0.11 -0.79
N LEU A 44 -5.55 0.35 -1.83
CA LEU A 44 -6.81 1.08 -1.75
C LEU A 44 -7.97 0.17 -2.16
N VAL A 45 -8.97 0.05 -1.29
CA VAL A 45 -10.15 -0.79 -1.55
C VAL A 45 -11.35 0.11 -1.87
N ASN A 46 -11.97 -0.10 -3.04
CA ASN A 46 -13.19 0.56 -3.50
C ASN A 46 -13.19 2.09 -3.36
N ASN A 47 -12.02 2.73 -3.47
CA ASN A 47 -11.82 4.17 -3.22
C ASN A 47 -12.41 4.66 -1.88
N GLN A 48 -12.43 3.78 -0.86
CA GLN A 48 -13.09 4.05 0.43
C GLN A 48 -12.18 3.76 1.63
N VAL A 49 -11.32 2.76 1.52
CA VAL A 49 -10.48 2.29 2.63
C VAL A 49 -9.03 2.17 2.20
N ILE A 50 -8.14 2.77 2.98
CA ILE A 50 -6.69 2.64 2.80
C ILE A 50 -6.18 1.50 3.69
N LEU A 51 -5.39 0.59 3.14
CA LEU A 51 -4.66 -0.42 3.90
C LEU A 51 -3.16 -0.12 3.85
N GLU A 52 -2.50 -0.17 5.00
CA GLU A 52 -1.03 -0.13 5.14
C GLU A 52 -0.59 -1.45 5.79
N LEU A 53 0.37 -2.14 5.18
CA LEU A 53 0.84 -3.44 5.65
C LEU A 53 2.19 -3.32 6.36
N LYS A 54 2.34 -4.04 7.47
CA LYS A 54 3.58 -4.11 8.26
C LYS A 54 3.84 -5.53 8.74
N ALA A 55 5.11 -5.83 9.00
CA ALA A 55 5.57 -7.02 9.69
C ALA A 55 6.69 -6.60 10.64
N VAL A 56 6.31 -5.93 11.72
CA VAL A 56 7.23 -5.33 12.72
C VAL A 56 6.83 -5.78 14.11
N ASP A 57 7.77 -5.87 15.05
CA ASP A 57 7.47 -6.30 16.42
C ASP A 57 6.40 -5.42 17.08
N GLU A 58 6.49 -4.10 16.90
CA GLU A 58 5.52 -3.15 17.45
C GLU A 58 5.16 -2.06 16.44
N ILE A 59 3.89 -1.62 16.48
CA ILE A 59 3.44 -0.46 15.70
C ILE A 59 3.91 0.82 16.39
N ALA A 60 4.92 1.47 15.80
CA ALA A 60 5.37 2.77 16.25
C ALA A 60 4.40 3.91 15.85
N PRO A 61 4.32 5.02 16.63
CA PRO A 61 3.44 6.15 16.33
C PRO A 61 3.61 6.75 14.92
N ILE A 62 4.81 6.66 14.34
CA ILE A 62 5.09 7.11 12.98
C ILE A 62 4.26 6.38 11.91
N HIS A 63 3.92 5.11 12.12
CA HIS A 63 3.11 4.34 11.19
C HIS A 63 1.66 4.84 11.16
N THR A 64 1.10 5.13 12.34
CA THR A 64 -0.21 5.74 12.52
C THR A 64 -0.23 7.15 11.92
N ALA A 65 0.79 7.96 12.18
CA ALA A 65 0.92 9.31 11.64
C ALA A 65 0.97 9.32 10.09
N ARG A 66 1.67 8.36 9.49
CA ARG A 66 1.72 8.18 8.03
C ARG A 66 0.34 7.88 7.45
N LEU A 67 -0.39 6.92 8.01
CA LEU A 67 -1.74 6.57 7.56
C LEU A 67 -2.72 7.74 7.73
N MET A 68 -2.61 8.50 8.83
CA MET A 68 -3.41 9.72 9.04
C MET A 68 -3.14 10.79 7.98
N THR A 69 -1.90 10.98 7.56
CA THR A 69 -1.55 11.88 6.46
C THR A 69 -2.24 11.44 5.17
N TYR A 70 -2.28 10.14 4.88
CA TYR A 70 -2.97 9.63 3.69
C TYR A 70 -4.49 9.81 3.76
N LEU A 71 -5.12 9.60 4.92
CA LEU A 71 -6.54 9.88 5.10
C LEU A 71 -6.86 11.37 4.91
N LYS A 72 -5.98 12.28 5.36
CA LYS A 72 -6.12 13.72 5.14
C LYS A 72 -6.01 14.08 3.65
N LEU A 73 -4.96 13.61 2.97
CA LEU A 73 -4.71 13.95 1.57
C LEU A 73 -5.71 13.33 0.59
N SER A 74 -6.17 12.11 0.88
CA SER A 74 -7.16 11.41 0.04
C SER A 74 -8.61 11.81 0.31
N GLY A 75 -8.87 12.55 1.40
CA GLY A 75 -10.23 12.85 1.87
C GLY A 75 -10.97 11.64 2.47
N LEU A 76 -10.35 10.47 2.55
CA LEU A 76 -10.95 9.25 3.09
C LEU A 76 -11.02 9.28 4.62
N LYS A 77 -12.00 8.57 5.17
CA LYS A 77 -12.28 8.53 6.61
C LYS A 77 -11.73 7.30 7.31
N LEU A 78 -11.50 6.21 6.58
CA LEU A 78 -11.15 4.91 7.16
C LEU A 78 -9.82 4.38 6.62
N GLY A 79 -8.91 4.07 7.53
CA GLY A 79 -7.66 3.38 7.25
C GLY A 79 -7.48 2.17 8.16
N LEU A 80 -6.84 1.12 7.64
CA LEU A 80 -6.44 -0.05 8.39
C LEU A 80 -4.92 -0.23 8.30
N LEU A 81 -4.27 -0.30 9.45
CA LEU A 81 -2.86 -0.66 9.57
C LEU A 81 -2.80 -2.13 10.03
N LEU A 82 -2.28 -3.00 9.17
CA LEU A 82 -2.25 -4.45 9.36
C LEU A 82 -0.82 -4.89 9.70
N ASN A 83 -0.59 -5.28 10.95
CA ASN A 83 0.68 -5.89 11.38
C ASN A 83 0.57 -7.42 11.32
N PHE A 84 1.37 -8.06 10.47
CA PHE A 84 1.42 -9.52 10.33
C PHE A 84 2.41 -10.20 11.28
N ASN A 85 3.23 -9.44 12.01
CA ASN A 85 4.15 -10.02 13.00
C ASN A 85 3.43 -10.27 14.35
N VAL A 86 2.29 -10.97 14.29
CA VAL A 86 1.47 -11.32 15.44
C VAL A 86 0.95 -12.75 15.28
N LYS A 87 0.76 -13.47 16.39
CA LYS A 87 0.20 -14.82 16.37
C LYS A 87 -1.28 -14.87 16.01
N ASP A 88 -2.02 -13.81 16.32
CA ASP A 88 -3.45 -13.67 16.03
C ASP A 88 -3.67 -12.38 15.24
N MET A 89 -4.13 -12.52 13.99
CA MET A 89 -4.33 -11.38 13.09
C MET A 89 -5.32 -10.36 13.66
N LYS A 90 -6.28 -10.78 14.50
CA LYS A 90 -7.22 -9.84 15.14
C LYS A 90 -6.50 -8.78 15.97
N LYS A 91 -5.35 -9.12 16.56
CA LYS A 91 -4.49 -8.20 17.33
C LYS A 91 -3.59 -7.33 16.46
N GLY A 92 -3.37 -7.73 15.22
CA GLY A 92 -2.56 -6.99 14.24
C GLY A 92 -3.32 -5.90 13.51
N ILE A 93 -4.65 -5.84 13.64
CA ILE A 93 -5.51 -4.85 12.96
C ILE A 93 -5.61 -3.59 13.81
N ASN A 94 -5.09 -2.49 13.29
CA ASN A 94 -5.26 -1.16 13.87
C ASN A 94 -6.17 -0.34 12.96
N ARG A 95 -7.39 -0.04 13.46
CA ARG A 95 -8.37 0.77 12.74
C ARG A 95 -8.19 2.24 13.08
N ILE A 96 -8.08 3.08 12.05
CA ILE A 96 -7.93 4.52 12.19
C ILE A 96 -9.09 5.23 11.49
N ILE A 97 -9.71 6.18 12.20
CA ILE A 97 -10.82 6.99 11.71
C ILE A 97 -10.42 8.46 11.80
N ARG A 98 -10.64 9.21 10.71
CA ARG A 98 -10.43 10.67 10.61
C ARG A 98 -11.73 11.43 10.69
#